data_AF-A0A1M6IZL0-F1
#
_entry.id   AF-A0A1M6IZL0-F1
#
_cell.length_a   1.000
_cell.length_b   1.000
_cell.length_c   1.000
_cell.angle_alpha   90.00
_cell.angle_beta   90.00
_cell.angle_gamma   90.00
#
_symmetry.space_group_name_H-M   'P 1'
#
loop_
_entity.id
_entity.type
_entity.pdbx_description
1 polymer ?
#
loop_
_entity_poly.entity_id
_entity_poly.type
_entity_poly.pdbx_seq_one_letter_code
_entity_poly.pdbx_strand_id
1 'polypeptide(L)'
;MNFALKAKRIKNVYYFVLAAAIAQQLYIPADYKYFHLALLFLTLITADMYKFDYRDYANEYRILFLIGCSTLVVVADGLSPVDFRILYYILMSTAMYFVIRLIHDTVKVFSMGGEGKKFINDRNVKLFKNNGLFMRAYGKALIAIIVLAFIYMIYDLIILV
;
A
#
# COMPACT_ATOMS: atom_id res chain seq x y z
N MET A 1 -13.41 -12.65 -18.68
CA MET A 1 -12.59 -11.42 -18.85
C MET A 1 -11.11 -11.82 -18.85
N ASN A 2 -10.40 -11.57 -19.95
CA ASN A 2 -9.05 -12.10 -20.21
C ASN A 2 -8.04 -11.69 -19.12
N PHE A 3 -7.27 -12.63 -18.55
CA PHE A 3 -6.34 -12.37 -17.43
C PHE A 3 -5.31 -11.28 -17.76
N ALA A 4 -4.81 -11.27 -19.00
CA ALA A 4 -3.90 -10.23 -19.51
C ALA A 4 -4.50 -8.81 -19.46
N LEU A 5 -5.81 -8.67 -19.69
CA LEU A 5 -6.50 -7.37 -19.63
C LEU A 5 -6.59 -6.85 -18.19
N LYS A 6 -6.87 -7.73 -17.21
CA LYS A 6 -6.82 -7.37 -15.78
C LYS A 6 -5.42 -6.91 -15.38
N ALA A 7 -4.37 -7.58 -15.90
CA ALA A 7 -2.98 -7.27 -15.62
C ALA A 7 -2.59 -5.87 -16.05
N LYS A 8 -2.92 -5.58 -17.31
CA LYS A 8 -2.63 -4.30 -17.94
C LYS A 8 -3.35 -3.17 -17.21
N ARG A 9 -4.63 -3.38 -16.87
CA ARG A 9 -5.43 -2.39 -16.14
C ARG A 9 -4.82 -2.05 -14.79
N ILE A 10 -4.54 -3.05 -13.94
CA ILE A 10 -4.03 -2.74 -12.60
C ILE A 10 -2.64 -2.10 -12.63
N LYS A 11 -1.76 -2.54 -13.54
CA LYS A 11 -0.43 -1.94 -13.72
C LYS A 11 -0.54 -0.45 -14.11
N ASN A 12 -1.45 -0.12 -15.01
CA ASN A 12 -1.71 1.27 -15.40
C ASN A 12 -2.24 2.10 -14.22
N VAL A 13 -3.12 1.53 -13.39
CA VAL A 13 -3.62 2.22 -12.19
C VAL A 13 -2.48 2.47 -11.19
N TYR A 14 -1.61 1.49 -10.95
CA TYR A 14 -0.43 1.70 -10.11
C TYR A 14 0.43 2.87 -10.58
N TYR A 15 0.78 2.91 -11.87
CA TYR A 15 1.62 3.97 -12.41
C TYR A 15 0.92 5.33 -12.39
N PHE A 16 -0.39 5.35 -12.65
CA PHE A 16 -1.17 6.58 -12.56
C PHE A 16 -1.16 7.13 -11.14
N VAL A 17 -1.50 6.31 -10.14
CA VAL A 17 -1.52 6.74 -8.73
C VAL A 17 -0.12 7.14 -8.25
N LEU A 18 0.92 6.42 -8.68
CA LEU A 18 2.32 6.76 -8.36
C LEU A 18 2.73 8.09 -8.98
N ALA A 19 2.47 8.30 -10.26
CA ALA A 19 2.79 9.55 -10.95
C ALA A 19 2.01 10.73 -10.35
N ALA A 20 0.72 10.53 -10.04
CA ALA A 20 -0.10 11.53 -9.38
C ALA A 20 0.44 11.88 -7.99
N ALA A 21 0.78 10.89 -7.16
CA ALA A 21 1.36 11.12 -5.83
C ALA A 21 2.70 11.87 -5.90
N ILE A 22 3.58 11.50 -6.84
CA ILE A 22 4.86 12.19 -7.05
C ILE A 22 4.63 13.64 -7.51
N ALA A 23 3.79 13.85 -8.53
CA ALA A 23 3.47 15.19 -9.01
C ALA A 23 2.87 16.05 -7.90
N GLN A 24 1.95 15.48 -7.12
CA GLN A 24 1.34 16.12 -5.97
C GLN A 24 2.39 16.56 -4.95
N GLN A 25 3.38 15.73 -4.65
CA GLN A 25 4.50 16.07 -3.76
C GLN A 25 5.37 17.22 -4.28
N LEU A 26 5.64 17.27 -5.58
CA LEU A 26 6.49 18.29 -6.18
C LEU A 26 5.81 19.66 -6.31
N TYR A 27 4.52 19.68 -6.69
CA TYR A 27 3.85 20.92 -7.08
C TYR A 27 2.97 21.54 -6.01
N ILE A 28 2.41 20.74 -5.08
CA ILE A 28 1.48 21.23 -4.05
C ILE A 28 1.88 20.63 -2.70
N PRO A 29 3.09 20.90 -2.16
CA PRO A 29 3.52 20.42 -0.84
C PRO A 29 2.49 20.78 0.24
N ALA A 30 2.30 19.86 1.19
CA ALA A 30 1.35 19.97 2.30
C ALA A 30 2.02 19.32 3.50
N ASP A 31 1.70 19.80 4.68
CA ASP A 31 2.53 19.56 5.87
C ASP A 31 2.42 18.11 6.37
N TYR A 32 1.32 17.41 6.08
CA TYR A 32 0.99 16.06 6.53
C TYR A 32 1.37 14.93 5.54
N LYS A 33 2.34 15.19 4.65
CA LYS A 33 2.64 14.35 3.48
C LYS A 33 3.82 13.39 3.61
N TYR A 34 3.62 12.18 4.13
CA TYR A 34 4.58 11.09 3.84
C TYR A 34 3.96 9.69 3.72
N PHE A 35 2.73 9.50 4.18
CA PHE A 35 2.22 8.15 4.36
C PHE A 35 1.66 7.52 3.08
N HIS A 36 1.02 8.27 2.18
CA HIS A 36 0.39 7.69 0.98
C HIS A 36 1.42 7.11 0.01
N LEU A 37 2.57 7.75 -0.16
CA LEU A 37 3.66 7.24 -1.01
C LEU A 37 4.28 5.97 -0.40
N ALA A 38 4.50 5.97 0.91
CA ALA A 38 4.99 4.79 1.62
C ALA A 38 4.00 3.63 1.49
N LEU A 39 2.70 3.85 1.69
CA LEU A 39 1.67 2.82 1.51
C LEU A 39 1.58 2.33 0.07
N LEU A 40 1.70 3.22 -0.91
CA LEU A 40 1.71 2.84 -2.32
C LEU A 40 2.91 1.96 -2.64
N PHE A 41 4.09 2.33 -2.12
CA PHE A 41 5.30 1.53 -2.26
C PHE A 41 5.16 0.17 -1.59
N LEU A 42 4.67 0.11 -0.35
CA LEU A 42 4.40 -1.15 0.36
C LEU A 42 3.44 -2.05 -0.42
N THR A 43 2.42 -1.47 -1.04
CA THR A 43 1.46 -2.21 -1.87
C THR A 43 2.16 -2.78 -3.10
N LEU A 44 2.96 -1.97 -3.80
CA LEU A 44 3.71 -2.40 -4.98
C LEU A 44 4.68 -3.55 -4.69
N ILE A 45 5.53 -3.40 -3.66
CA ILE A 45 6.52 -4.43 -3.33
C ILE A 45 5.86 -5.72 -2.84
N THR A 46 4.74 -5.60 -2.12
CA THR A 46 4.00 -6.79 -1.63
C THR A 46 3.28 -7.48 -2.77
N ALA A 47 2.69 -6.73 -3.71
CA ALA A 47 2.04 -7.29 -4.87
C ALA A 47 3.01 -7.94 -5.86
N ASP A 48 4.26 -7.46 -5.95
CA ASP A 48 5.32 -8.08 -6.75
C ASP A 48 5.77 -9.45 -6.21
N MET A 49 5.49 -9.73 -4.93
CA MET A 49 5.76 -11.06 -4.35
C MET A 49 4.93 -12.15 -5.03
N TYR A 50 3.72 -11.84 -5.49
CA TYR A 50 2.81 -12.85 -6.01
C TYR A 50 2.99 -13.11 -7.52
N LYS A 51 2.76 -14.36 -7.91
CA LYS A 51 2.42 -14.67 -9.30
C LYS A 51 1.12 -13.98 -9.65
N PHE A 52 1.03 -13.58 -10.90
CA PHE A 52 -0.10 -12.82 -11.42
C PHE A 52 -1.44 -13.48 -11.03
N ASP A 53 -1.62 -14.76 -11.33
CA ASP A 53 -2.92 -15.44 -11.14
C ASP A 53 -3.38 -15.57 -9.68
N TYR A 54 -2.51 -15.29 -8.70
CA TYR A 54 -2.80 -15.41 -7.28
C TYR A 54 -2.90 -14.07 -6.55
N ARG A 55 -2.85 -12.95 -7.28
CA ARG A 55 -3.00 -11.61 -6.70
C ARG A 55 -4.45 -11.34 -6.28
N ASP A 56 -4.63 -10.73 -5.11
CA ASP A 56 -5.92 -10.20 -4.67
C ASP A 56 -6.17 -8.82 -5.30
N TYR A 57 -6.55 -8.82 -6.57
CA TYR A 57 -6.84 -7.58 -7.30
C TYR A 57 -7.91 -6.73 -6.63
N ALA A 58 -8.89 -7.33 -5.97
CA ALA A 58 -9.97 -6.58 -5.34
C ALA A 58 -9.42 -5.74 -4.17
N ASN A 59 -8.55 -6.32 -3.35
CA ASN A 59 -7.88 -5.60 -2.28
C ASN A 59 -6.93 -4.52 -2.83
N GLU A 60 -6.14 -4.85 -3.84
CA GLU A 60 -5.22 -3.88 -4.46
C GLU A 60 -5.95 -2.69 -5.08
N TYR A 61 -7.08 -2.90 -5.77
CA TYR A 61 -7.89 -1.79 -6.30
C TYR A 61 -8.44 -0.90 -5.18
N ARG A 62 -8.86 -1.46 -4.05
CA ARG A 62 -9.31 -0.67 -2.89
C ARG A 62 -8.19 0.19 -2.33
N ILE A 63 -6.99 -0.38 -2.18
CA ILE A 63 -5.82 0.35 -1.71
C ILE A 63 -5.47 1.50 -2.67
N LEU A 64 -5.36 1.20 -3.96
CA LEU A 64 -5.05 2.20 -4.99
C LEU A 64 -6.09 3.30 -5.09
N PHE A 65 -7.37 2.95 -4.98
CA PHE A 65 -8.45 3.91 -4.96
C PHE A 65 -8.34 4.86 -3.75
N LEU A 66 -8.13 4.32 -2.55
CA LEU A 66 -8.02 5.13 -1.32
C LEU A 66 -6.79 6.04 -1.34
N ILE A 67 -5.65 5.54 -1.83
CA ILE A 67 -4.42 6.34 -2.01
C ILE A 67 -4.61 7.42 -3.09
N GLY A 68 -5.31 7.09 -4.17
CA GLY A 68 -5.66 8.07 -5.21
C GLY A 68 -6.57 9.17 -4.65
N CYS A 69 -7.60 8.81 -3.90
CA CYS A 69 -8.48 9.75 -3.22
C CYS A 69 -7.71 10.61 -2.21
N SER A 70 -6.82 10.03 -1.40
CA SER A 70 -6.04 10.81 -0.42
C SER A 70 -5.10 11.80 -1.12
N THR A 71 -4.52 11.42 -2.26
CA THR A 71 -3.73 12.32 -3.11
C THR A 71 -4.56 13.51 -3.59
N LEU A 72 -5.78 13.26 -4.08
CA LEU A 72 -6.71 14.32 -4.53
C LEU A 72 -7.17 15.22 -3.38
N VAL A 73 -7.41 14.65 -2.21
CA VAL A 73 -7.76 15.43 -1.01
C VAL A 73 -6.65 16.42 -0.66
N VAL A 74 -5.39 16.00 -0.70
CA VAL A 74 -4.26 16.91 -0.42
C VAL A 74 -4.16 18.01 -1.48
N VAL A 75 -4.45 17.70 -2.75
CA VAL A 75 -4.55 18.73 -3.81
C VAL A 75 -5.67 19.72 -3.52
N ALA A 76 -6.86 19.23 -3.15
CA ALA A 76 -8.02 20.06 -2.86
C ALA A 76 -7.78 20.98 -1.66
N ASP A 77 -7.13 20.47 -0.61
CA ASP A 77 -6.71 21.22 0.57
C ASP A 77 -5.74 22.35 0.22
N GLY A 78 -4.77 22.11 -0.67
CA GLY A 78 -3.86 23.15 -1.16
C GLY A 78 -4.50 24.22 -2.07
N LEU A 79 -5.71 23.97 -2.58
CA LEU A 79 -6.43 24.87 -3.50
C LEU A 79 -7.68 25.50 -2.89
N SER A 80 -8.03 25.14 -1.64
CA SER A 80 -9.26 25.53 -0.97
C SER A 80 -8.96 26.08 0.43
N PRO A 81 -9.74 27.04 0.94
CA PRO A 81 -9.63 27.47 2.33
C PRO A 81 -10.21 26.44 3.34
N VAL A 82 -10.80 25.34 2.86
CA VAL A 82 -11.39 24.29 3.70
C VAL A 82 -10.31 23.29 4.10
N ASP A 83 -10.20 23.01 5.40
CA ASP A 83 -9.28 22.00 5.93
C ASP A 83 -9.84 20.58 5.70
N PHE A 84 -9.16 19.79 4.87
CA PHE A 84 -9.53 18.41 4.57
C PHE A 84 -8.65 17.37 5.28
N ARG A 85 -7.85 17.75 6.29
CA ARG A 85 -6.92 16.82 6.99
C ARG A 85 -7.62 15.62 7.61
N ILE A 86 -8.79 15.81 8.22
CA ILE A 86 -9.57 14.69 8.79
C ILE A 86 -9.97 13.68 7.71
N LEU A 87 -10.44 14.16 6.55
CA LEU A 87 -10.80 13.29 5.44
C LEU A 87 -9.58 12.54 4.90
N TYR A 88 -8.42 13.21 4.81
CA TYR A 88 -7.15 12.56 4.46
C TYR A 88 -6.83 11.42 5.43
N TYR A 89 -6.87 11.64 6.74
CA TYR A 89 -6.56 10.59 7.72
C TYR A 89 -7.55 9.41 7.69
N ILE A 90 -8.84 9.65 7.41
CA ILE A 90 -9.83 8.58 7.23
C ILE A 90 -9.46 7.69 6.04
N LEU A 91 -9.15 8.30 4.89
CA LEU A 91 -8.74 7.57 3.69
C LEU A 91 -7.45 6.78 3.93
N MET A 92 -6.49 7.40 4.60
CA MET A 92 -5.20 6.80 4.92
C MET A 92 -5.32 5.64 5.92
N SER A 93 -6.09 5.79 6.99
CA SER A 93 -6.34 4.71 7.95
C SER A 93 -7.00 3.51 7.29
N THR A 94 -7.95 3.78 6.38
CA THR A 94 -8.64 2.74 5.63
C THR A 94 -7.67 2.04 4.65
N ALA A 95 -6.81 2.79 3.96
CA ALA A 95 -5.80 2.22 3.08
C ALA A 95 -4.81 1.34 3.87
N MET A 96 -4.36 1.80 5.04
CA MET A 96 -3.48 1.06 5.93
C MET A 96 -4.08 -0.29 6.33
N TYR A 97 -5.36 -0.33 6.71
CA TYR A 97 -6.04 -1.59 7.03
C TYR A 97 -5.93 -2.62 5.89
N PHE A 98 -6.19 -2.20 4.65
CA PHE A 98 -6.10 -3.09 3.49
C PHE A 98 -4.65 -3.51 3.16
N VAL A 99 -3.67 -2.62 3.39
CA VAL A 99 -2.24 -2.94 3.25
C VAL A 99 -1.80 -3.95 4.33
N ILE A 100 -2.22 -3.78 5.58
CA ILE A 100 -1.95 -4.76 6.67
C ILE A 100 -2.48 -6.13 6.27
N ARG A 101 -3.71 -6.20 5.75
CA ARG A 101 -4.30 -7.45 5.29
C ARG A 101 -3.47 -8.08 4.15
N LEU A 102 -3.06 -7.28 3.17
CA LEU A 102 -2.20 -7.75 2.06
C LEU A 102 -0.87 -8.32 2.59
N ILE A 103 -0.23 -7.64 3.53
CA ILE A 103 1.02 -8.09 4.16
C ILE A 103 0.80 -9.36 4.97
N HIS A 104 -0.27 -9.41 5.77
CA HIS A 104 -0.64 -10.59 6.56
C HIS A 104 -0.83 -11.82 5.67
N ASP A 105 -1.58 -11.68 4.58
CA ASP A 105 -1.82 -12.77 3.63
C ASP A 105 -0.50 -13.21 2.95
N THR A 106 0.41 -12.27 2.70
CA THR A 106 1.76 -12.56 2.20
C THR A 106 2.54 -13.40 3.21
N VAL A 107 2.62 -12.96 4.47
CA VAL A 107 3.31 -13.69 5.54
C VAL A 107 2.74 -15.09 5.71
N LYS A 108 1.40 -15.23 5.63
CA LYS A 108 0.71 -16.52 5.70
C LYS A 108 1.17 -17.44 4.57
N VAL A 109 1.20 -16.97 3.32
CA VAL A 109 1.70 -17.75 2.17
C VAL A 109 3.13 -18.22 2.39
N PHE A 110 4.02 -17.36 2.90
CA PHE A 110 5.39 -17.75 3.19
C PHE A 110 5.50 -18.76 4.34
N SER A 111 4.58 -18.75 5.30
CA SER A 111 4.53 -19.72 6.39
C SER A 111 4.11 -21.13 5.96
N MET A 112 3.48 -21.28 4.79
CA MET A 112 3.07 -22.58 4.22
C MET A 112 4.25 -23.40 3.67
N GLY A 113 5.49 -22.89 3.73
CA GLY A 113 6.68 -23.62 3.32
C GLY A 113 6.67 -23.96 1.82
N GLY A 114 6.91 -25.24 1.49
CA GLY A 114 6.99 -25.70 0.09
C GLY A 114 5.74 -25.43 -0.73
N GLU A 115 4.55 -25.52 -0.12
CA GLU A 115 3.27 -25.26 -0.79
C GLU A 115 3.06 -23.79 -1.12
N GLY A 116 3.66 -22.88 -0.33
CA GLY A 116 3.60 -21.44 -0.54
C GLY A 116 4.26 -20.98 -1.84
N LYS A 117 5.23 -21.76 -2.36
CA LYS A 117 6.00 -21.42 -3.57
C LYS A 117 5.12 -21.29 -4.83
N LYS A 118 3.96 -21.95 -4.88
CA LYS A 118 3.05 -21.87 -6.04
C LYS A 118 2.41 -20.49 -6.21
N PHE A 119 2.28 -19.73 -5.12
CA PHE A 119 1.66 -18.41 -5.12
C PHE A 119 2.65 -17.27 -5.40
N ILE A 120 3.95 -17.51 -5.18
CA ILE A 120 5.00 -16.49 -5.20
C ILE A 120 5.73 -16.51 -6.53
N ASN A 121 6.09 -15.32 -7.04
CA ASN A 121 6.83 -15.14 -8.28
C ASN A 121 8.17 -15.91 -8.24
N ASP A 122 8.57 -16.55 -9.34
CA ASP A 122 9.76 -17.40 -9.41
C ASP A 122 11.05 -16.63 -9.03
N ARG A 123 11.08 -15.31 -9.26
CA ARG A 123 12.17 -14.42 -8.81
C ARG A 123 12.33 -14.36 -7.29
N ASN A 124 11.21 -14.48 -6.58
CA ASN A 124 11.10 -14.35 -5.13
C ASN A 124 11.10 -15.71 -4.42
N VAL A 125 11.11 -16.83 -5.15
CA VAL A 125 11.15 -18.19 -4.58
C VAL A 125 12.42 -18.43 -3.73
N LYS A 126 13.53 -17.76 -4.04
CA LYS A 126 14.76 -17.85 -3.23
C LYS A 126 14.57 -17.35 -1.79
N LEU A 127 13.57 -16.51 -1.54
CA LEU A 127 13.24 -15.98 -0.21
C LEU A 127 12.66 -17.06 0.73
N PHE A 128 12.30 -18.24 0.21
CA PHE A 128 11.88 -19.40 1.00
C PHE A 128 13.03 -20.26 1.51
N LYS A 129 14.29 -20.03 1.10
CA LYS A 129 15.43 -20.93 1.40
C LYS A 129 15.71 -21.11 2.90
N ASN A 130 15.31 -20.17 3.75
CA ASN A 130 15.50 -20.22 5.20
C ASN A 130 14.16 -20.36 5.96
N ASN A 131 13.34 -21.36 5.63
CA ASN A 131 12.02 -21.59 6.27
C ASN A 131 11.09 -20.34 6.29
N GLY A 132 11.25 -19.45 5.31
CA GLY A 132 10.49 -18.19 5.24
C GLY A 132 10.81 -17.18 6.35
N LEU A 133 11.91 -17.34 7.09
CA LEU A 133 12.28 -16.47 8.22
C LEU A 133 12.48 -15.01 7.79
N PHE A 134 13.12 -14.79 6.63
CA PHE A 134 13.26 -13.47 6.02
C PHE A 134 11.89 -12.82 5.79
N MET A 135 10.92 -13.55 5.24
CA MET A 135 9.60 -12.99 4.94
C MET A 135 8.74 -12.76 6.19
N ARG A 136 8.93 -13.56 7.24
CA ARG A 136 8.34 -13.27 8.56
C ARG A 136 8.93 -12.00 9.15
N ALA A 137 10.25 -11.83 9.09
CA ALA A 137 10.93 -10.62 9.58
C ALA A 137 10.50 -9.38 8.78
N TYR A 138 10.48 -9.50 7.44
CA TYR A 138 9.98 -8.46 6.54
C TYR A 138 8.53 -8.09 6.86
N GLY A 139 7.62 -9.06 6.96
CA GLY A 139 6.23 -8.79 7.30
C GLY A 139 6.06 -8.11 8.67
N LYS A 140 6.82 -8.55 9.69
CA LYS A 140 6.85 -7.88 11.00
C LYS A 140 7.38 -6.45 10.92
N ALA A 141 8.42 -6.21 10.13
CA ALA A 141 8.97 -4.88 9.91
C ALA A 141 7.94 -3.96 9.21
N LEU A 142 7.22 -4.47 8.21
CA LEU A 142 6.16 -3.70 7.55
C LEU A 142 4.99 -3.39 8.49
N ILE A 143 4.57 -4.36 9.30
CA ILE A 143 3.54 -4.13 10.32
C ILE A 143 4.01 -3.06 11.32
N ALA A 144 5.26 -3.12 11.77
CA ALA A 144 5.82 -2.11 12.67
C ALA A 144 5.83 -0.72 12.03
N ILE A 145 6.22 -0.59 10.76
CA ILE A 145 6.15 0.69 10.01
C ILE A 145 4.72 1.22 9.97
N ILE A 146 3.74 0.35 9.72
CA ILE A 146 2.33 0.75 9.67
C ILE A 146 1.81 1.15 11.06
N VAL A 147 2.19 0.44 12.12
CA VAL A 147 1.83 0.81 13.50
C VAL A 147 2.42 2.18 13.86
N LEU A 148 3.68 2.43 13.52
CA LEU A 148 4.31 3.74 13.73
C LEU A 148 3.62 4.85 12.94
N ALA A 149 3.25 4.58 11.68
CA ALA A 149 2.45 5.49 10.87
C ALA A 149 1.09 5.80 11.51
N PHE A 150 0.45 4.79 12.11
CA PHE A 150 -0.85 4.95 12.76
C PHE A 150 -0.73 5.80 14.03
N ILE A 151 0.30 5.54 14.84
CA ILE A 151 0.61 6.35 16.03
C ILE A 151 0.88 7.80 15.65
N TYR A 152 1.67 8.03 14.59
CA TYR A 152 1.93 9.37 14.08
C TYR A 152 0.64 10.07 13.63
N MET A 153 -0.23 9.38 12.90
CA MET A 153 -1.53 9.94 12.51
C MET A 153 -2.40 10.30 13.70
N ILE A 154 -2.42 9.49 14.76
CA ILE A 154 -3.15 9.82 16.01
C ILE A 154 -2.55 11.06 16.67
N TYR A 155 -1.22 11.14 16.77
CA TYR A 155 -0.53 12.29 17.34
C TYR A 155 -0.87 13.59 16.60
N ASP A 156 -0.84 13.55 15.27
CA ASP A 156 -1.17 14.69 14.41
C ASP A 156 -2.65 15.10 14.54
N LEU A 157 -3.54 14.11 14.68
CA LEU A 157 -4.97 14.34 14.91
C LEU A 157 -5.26 14.95 16.30
N ILE A 158 -4.48 14.61 17.32
CA ILE A 158 -4.59 15.23 18.66
C ILE A 158 -4.14 16.70 18.62
N ILE A 159 -3.14 17.05 17.82
CA ILE A 159 -2.69 18.44 17.66
C ILE A 159 -3.75 19.28 16.92
N LEU A 160 -4.51 18.66 16.02
CA LEU A 160 -5.52 19.32 15.21
C LEU A 160 -6.80 19.69 16.00
N VAL A 161 -7.08 19.00 17.12
CA VAL A 161 -8.27 19.17 17.99
C VAL A 161 -7.96 20.11 19.14
#